data_AF-A0A8T3QFX2-F1
#
_entry.id   AF-A0A8T3QFX2-F1
#
_cell.length_a   1.000
_cell.length_b   1.000
_cell.length_c   1.000
_cell.angle_alpha   90.00
_cell.angle_beta   90.00
_cell.angle_gamma   90.00
#
_symmetry.space_group_name_H-M   'P 1'
#
loop_
_entity.id
_entity.type
_entity.pdbx_description
1 polymer ?
#
loop_
_entity_poly.entity_id
_entity_poly.type
_entity_poly.pdbx_seq_one_letter_code
_entity_poly.pdbx_strand_id
1 'polypeptide(L)'
;MTLEPRAFLALDHGAATTSVALIGSPAGAWRLIGSIALPAGADIESAIDVLRRRTSEADPDLARRIGLAGSAEAIPRLAVRSRKPRRLAVVAGSERTLGTLLAVAGRSGWRATGASVETTDPLAMTRLLLDREVEAILAGAADPPAPEERGAMGELAALVAAAAGRRPEIPIVLAGAMSEGLAA
;
A
#
# COMPACT_ATOMS: atom_id res chain seq x y z
N MET A 1 26.24 -25.80 -18.75
CA MET A 1 26.47 -25.58 -17.31
C MET A 1 25.82 -24.27 -16.93
N THR A 2 24.69 -24.31 -16.23
CA THR A 2 24.09 -23.13 -15.61
C THR A 2 24.97 -22.73 -14.43
N LEU A 3 25.66 -21.60 -14.53
CA LEU A 3 26.39 -21.02 -13.41
C LEU A 3 25.36 -20.68 -12.33
N GLU A 4 25.42 -21.35 -11.18
CA GLU A 4 24.66 -20.91 -10.02
C GLU A 4 25.00 -19.45 -9.72
N PRO A 5 24.00 -18.57 -9.55
CA PRO A 5 24.27 -17.16 -9.28
C PRO A 5 25.02 -17.00 -7.96
N ARG A 6 26.22 -16.41 -8.02
CA ARG A 6 27.10 -16.17 -6.85
C ARG A 6 26.86 -14.81 -6.18
N ALA A 7 25.92 -14.05 -6.70
CA ALA A 7 25.44 -12.80 -6.14
C ALA A 7 24.00 -12.54 -6.57
N PHE A 8 23.28 -11.76 -5.78
CA PHE A 8 21.99 -11.19 -6.13
C PHE A 8 21.81 -9.82 -5.46
N LEU A 9 20.88 -9.03 -5.97
CA LEU A 9 20.49 -7.74 -5.39
C LEU A 9 19.19 -7.93 -4.60
N ALA A 10 19.19 -7.54 -3.33
CA ALA A 10 17.98 -7.35 -2.54
C ALA A 10 17.54 -5.90 -2.67
N LEU A 11 16.35 -5.67 -3.23
CA LEU A 11 15.77 -4.37 -3.48
C LEU A 11 14.56 -4.20 -2.57
N ASP A 12 14.57 -3.21 -1.69
CA ASP A 12 13.42 -2.84 -0.87
C ASP A 12 12.94 -1.46 -1.29
N HIS A 13 11.78 -1.42 -1.95
CA HIS A 13 11.12 -0.18 -2.31
C HIS A 13 10.15 0.21 -1.20
N GLY A 14 10.59 1.11 -0.33
CA GLY A 14 9.77 1.66 0.73
C GLY A 14 8.89 2.83 0.29
N ALA A 15 7.90 3.14 1.12
CA ALA A 15 7.06 4.33 0.97
C ALA A 15 7.82 5.66 1.17
N ALA A 16 8.95 5.62 1.87
CA ALA A 16 9.81 6.78 2.15
C ALA A 16 11.26 6.60 1.71
N THR A 17 11.75 5.35 1.68
CA THR A 17 13.14 5.02 1.39
C THR A 17 13.19 3.84 0.43
N THR A 18 14.06 3.87 -0.58
CA THR A 18 14.44 2.70 -1.37
C THR A 18 15.82 2.23 -0.88
N SER A 19 16.00 0.94 -0.62
CA SER A 19 17.31 0.37 -0.33
C SER A 19 17.70 -0.71 -1.34
N VAL A 20 19.00 -0.77 -1.61
CA VAL A 20 19.64 -1.76 -2.48
C VAL A 20 20.75 -2.40 -1.68
N ALA A 21 20.73 -3.72 -1.55
CA ALA A 21 21.79 -4.49 -0.94
C ALA A 21 22.33 -5.51 -1.95
N LEU A 22 23.65 -5.57 -2.09
CA LEU A 22 24.34 -6.59 -2.85
C LEU A 22 24.70 -7.73 -1.89
N ILE A 23 24.13 -8.90 -2.15
CA ILE A 23 24.41 -10.13 -1.40
C ILE A 23 25.23 -11.04 -2.31
N GLY A 24 26.36 -11.53 -1.81
CA GLY A 24 27.29 -12.38 -2.55
C GLY A 24 27.68 -13.61 -1.75
N SER A 25 28.14 -14.66 -2.42
CA SER A 25 28.60 -15.90 -1.78
C SER A 25 30.12 -16.09 -1.94
N PRO A 26 30.96 -15.25 -1.30
CA PRO A 26 32.40 -15.49 -1.31
C PRO A 26 32.70 -16.83 -0.62
N ALA A 27 33.40 -17.72 -1.33
CA ALA A 27 33.77 -19.05 -0.83
C ALA A 27 32.58 -19.91 -0.36
N GLY A 28 31.38 -19.74 -0.95
CA GLY A 28 30.22 -20.59 -0.69
C GLY A 28 29.37 -20.17 0.53
N ALA A 29 29.69 -19.05 1.19
CA ALA A 29 28.88 -18.49 2.27
C ALA A 29 28.27 -17.16 1.85
N TRP A 30 26.95 -17.02 1.97
CA TRP A 30 26.24 -15.76 1.68
C TRP A 30 26.59 -14.66 2.69
N ARG A 31 26.96 -13.49 2.18
CA ARG A 31 27.37 -12.31 2.94
C ARG A 31 26.77 -11.05 2.31
N LEU A 32 26.47 -10.06 3.14
CA LEU A 32 26.22 -8.69 2.70
C LEU A 32 27.56 -8.10 2.22
N ILE A 33 27.61 -7.72 0.94
CA ILE A 33 28.81 -7.15 0.31
C ILE A 33 28.78 -5.62 0.41
N GLY A 34 27.60 -5.05 0.24
CA GLY A 34 27.38 -3.63 0.47
C GLY A 34 25.91 -3.25 0.32
N SER A 35 25.56 -2.06 0.78
CA SER A 35 24.22 -1.52 0.65
C SER A 35 24.23 -0.01 0.46
N ILE A 36 23.14 0.49 -0.11
CA ILE A 36 22.84 1.91 -0.25
C ILE A 36 21.35 2.13 0.03
N ALA A 37 21.04 3.24 0.69
CA ALA A 37 19.67 3.68 0.93
C ALA A 37 19.49 5.08 0.35
N LEU A 38 18.34 5.31 -0.28
CA LEU A 38 17.98 6.53 -0.99
C LEU A 38 16.53 6.91 -0.66
N PRO A 39 16.12 8.17 -0.83
CA PRO A 39 14.71 8.53 -0.77
C PRO A 39 13.86 7.71 -1.75
N ALA A 40 12.60 7.46 -1.41
CA ALA A 40 11.65 6.79 -2.30
C ALA A 40 11.50 7.58 -3.62
N GLY A 41 11.44 6.86 -4.74
CA GLY A 41 11.40 7.43 -6.08
C GLY A 41 12.77 7.78 -6.69
N ALA A 42 13.86 7.65 -5.93
CA ALA A 42 15.20 7.75 -6.49
C ALA A 42 15.48 6.63 -7.52
N ASP A 43 16.32 6.94 -8.52
CA ASP A 43 16.70 5.99 -9.55
C ASP A 43 17.52 4.83 -8.97
N ILE A 44 16.93 3.64 -9.02
CA ILE A 44 17.50 2.43 -8.44
C ILE A 44 18.64 1.86 -9.29
N GLU A 45 18.62 2.04 -10.61
CA GLU A 45 19.67 1.50 -11.47
C GLU A 45 20.97 2.29 -11.26
N SER A 46 20.88 3.62 -11.14
CA SER A 46 22.01 4.44 -10.69
C SER A 46 22.55 4.00 -9.33
N ALA A 47 21.69 3.63 -8.39
CA ALA A 47 22.10 3.14 -7.06
C ALA A 47 22.86 1.81 -7.15
N ILE A 48 22.38 0.89 -8.00
CA ILE A 48 23.02 -0.40 -8.29
C ILE A 48 24.40 -0.16 -8.89
N ASP A 49 24.52 0.72 -9.88
CA ASP A 49 25.81 1.01 -10.52
C ASP A 49 26.81 1.64 -9.55
N VAL A 50 26.37 2.55 -8.68
CA VAL A 50 27.21 3.10 -7.61
C VAL A 50 27.70 2.00 -6.68
N LEU A 51 26.81 1.10 -6.26
CA LEU A 51 27.16 0.00 -5.36
C LEU A 51 28.16 -0.98 -6.01
N ARG A 52 27.94 -1.31 -7.28
CA ARG A 52 28.84 -2.18 -8.07
C ARG A 52 30.22 -1.54 -8.24
N ARG A 53 30.26 -0.27 -8.64
CA ARG A 53 31.52 0.47 -8.80
C ARG A 53 32.31 0.49 -7.50
N ARG A 54 31.68 0.88 -6.39
CA ARG A 54 32.33 0.93 -5.06
C ARG A 54 32.85 -0.44 -4.62
N THR A 55 32.10 -1.50 -4.89
CA THR A 55 32.53 -2.87 -4.56
C THR A 55 33.77 -3.27 -5.38
N SER A 56 33.76 -3.00 -6.68
CA SER A 56 34.88 -3.30 -7.58
C SER A 56 36.13 -2.47 -7.27
N GLU A 57 35.97 -1.21 -6.89
CA GLU A 57 37.08 -0.34 -6.46
C GLU A 57 37.67 -0.79 -5.12
N ALA A 58 36.84 -1.28 -4.19
CA ALA A 58 37.28 -1.74 -2.88
C ALA A 58 37.98 -3.11 -2.92
N ASP A 59 37.43 -4.07 -3.67
CA ASP A 59 38.01 -5.41 -3.82
C ASP A 59 37.68 -6.00 -5.22
N PRO A 60 38.59 -5.80 -6.20
CA PRO A 60 38.44 -6.35 -7.55
C PRO A 60 38.37 -7.87 -7.59
N ASP A 61 39.05 -8.56 -6.67
CA ASP A 61 39.10 -10.02 -6.63
C ASP A 61 37.78 -10.60 -6.15
N LEU A 62 37.21 -10.01 -5.10
CA LEU A 62 35.87 -10.32 -4.63
C LEU A 62 34.86 -10.10 -5.77
N ALA A 63 34.89 -8.92 -6.39
CA ALA A 63 33.97 -8.57 -7.47
C ALA A 63 34.02 -9.60 -8.62
N ARG A 64 35.22 -10.06 -9.01
CA ARG A 64 35.38 -11.16 -9.98
C ARG A 64 34.82 -12.48 -9.47
N ARG A 65 35.13 -12.89 -8.23
CA ARG A 65 34.68 -14.17 -7.64
C ARG A 65 33.15 -14.31 -7.59
N ILE A 66 32.45 -13.21 -7.32
CA ILE A 66 30.97 -13.19 -7.23
C ILE A 66 30.29 -12.78 -8.56
N GLY A 67 31.05 -12.52 -9.62
CA GLY A 67 30.51 -12.28 -10.97
C GLY A 67 30.00 -10.86 -11.23
N LEU A 68 30.49 -9.83 -10.50
CA LEU A 68 30.04 -8.44 -10.66
C LEU A 68 30.53 -7.75 -11.94
N ALA A 69 31.52 -8.31 -12.64
CA ALA A 69 32.14 -7.71 -13.83
C ALA A 69 31.24 -7.72 -15.09
N GLY A 70 30.11 -8.43 -15.07
CA GLY A 70 29.15 -8.50 -16.18
C GLY A 70 28.19 -7.30 -16.25
N SER A 71 27.08 -7.44 -16.98
CA SER A 71 26.00 -6.44 -16.97
C SER A 71 25.29 -6.42 -15.61
N ALA A 72 24.87 -5.23 -15.14
CA ALA A 72 24.05 -5.09 -13.93
C ALA A 72 22.72 -5.87 -14.04
N GLU A 73 22.17 -5.91 -15.25
CA GLU A 73 20.91 -6.59 -15.57
C GLU A 73 21.00 -8.11 -15.45
N ALA A 74 22.22 -8.66 -15.54
CA ALA A 74 22.46 -10.09 -15.41
C ALA A 74 22.52 -10.55 -13.94
N ILE A 75 22.54 -9.62 -12.98
CA ILE A 75 22.53 -9.95 -11.54
C ILE A 75 21.07 -10.23 -11.14
N PRO A 76 20.75 -11.42 -10.60
CA PRO A 76 19.40 -11.72 -10.11
C PRO A 76 18.91 -10.69 -9.10
N ARG A 77 17.63 -10.34 -9.17
CA ARG A 77 17.00 -9.33 -8.31
C ARG A 77 15.89 -9.95 -7.48
N LEU A 78 15.99 -9.82 -6.17
CA LEU A 78 14.90 -10.07 -5.22
C LEU A 78 14.32 -8.71 -4.81
N ALA A 79 13.12 -8.39 -5.29
CA ALA A 79 12.50 -7.10 -5.04
C ALA A 79 11.25 -7.21 -4.16
N VAL A 80 11.20 -6.39 -3.11
CA VAL A 80 10.03 -6.18 -2.26
C VAL A 80 9.58 -4.74 -2.41
N ARG A 81 8.27 -4.50 -2.39
CA ARG A 81 7.67 -3.18 -2.53
C ARG A 81 6.65 -2.96 -1.42
N SER A 82 6.91 -2.00 -0.54
CA SER A 82 5.88 -1.42 0.31
C SER A 82 5.37 -0.13 -0.33
N ARG A 83 4.04 -0.02 -0.46
CA ARG A 83 3.40 1.22 -0.89
C ARG A 83 2.98 2.00 0.35
N LYS A 84 2.79 3.32 0.23
CA LYS A 84 2.07 4.07 1.27
C LYS A 84 0.75 3.34 1.55
N PRO A 85 0.37 3.10 2.82
CA PRO A 85 -0.93 2.53 3.14
C PRO A 85 -2.01 3.40 2.50
N ARG A 86 -2.85 2.78 1.67
CA ARG A 86 -3.94 3.48 1.00
C ARG A 86 -4.94 4.01 2.02
N ARG A 87 -5.56 5.16 1.76
CA ARG A 87 -6.57 5.73 2.68
C ARG A 87 -7.97 5.24 2.32
N LEU A 88 -8.69 4.74 3.33
CA LEU A 88 -10.07 4.26 3.22
C LEU A 88 -10.99 5.18 4.04
N ALA A 89 -12.00 5.77 3.41
CA ALA A 89 -13.08 6.40 4.14
C ALA A 89 -14.10 5.31 4.52
N VAL A 90 -14.46 5.24 5.80
CA VAL A 90 -15.46 4.29 6.30
C VAL A 90 -16.65 5.10 6.81
N VAL A 91 -17.82 4.86 6.24
CA VAL A 91 -19.05 5.53 6.67
C VAL A 91 -20.11 4.52 7.07
N ALA A 92 -20.83 4.78 8.15
CA ALA A 92 -21.84 3.87 8.65
C ALA A 92 -23.09 4.56 9.19
N GLY A 93 -24.19 3.81 9.26
CA GLY A 93 -25.45 4.30 9.83
C GLY A 93 -25.40 4.54 11.35
N SER A 94 -24.55 3.80 12.07
CA SER A 94 -24.37 3.89 13.53
C SER A 94 -22.91 3.78 13.94
N GLU A 95 -22.57 4.22 15.15
CA GLU A 95 -21.25 4.03 15.76
C GLU A 95 -20.89 2.55 15.93
N ARG A 96 -21.89 1.71 16.21
CA ARG A 96 -21.69 0.27 16.38
C ARG A 96 -21.22 -0.39 15.08
N THR A 97 -21.90 -0.08 13.98
CA THR A 97 -21.50 -0.58 12.66
C THR A 97 -20.18 0.04 12.23
N LEU A 98 -19.96 1.34 12.49
CA LEU A 98 -18.69 2.00 12.21
C LEU A 98 -17.52 1.30 12.90
N GLY A 99 -17.63 1.02 14.20
CA GLY A 99 -16.59 0.32 14.97
C GLY A 99 -16.27 -1.06 14.40
N THR A 100 -17.29 -1.79 13.94
CA THR A 100 -17.12 -3.10 13.30
C THR A 100 -16.37 -2.99 11.97
N LEU A 101 -16.77 -2.04 11.12
CA LEU A 101 -16.13 -1.81 9.82
C LEU A 101 -14.69 -1.31 9.98
N LEU A 102 -14.43 -0.41 10.94
CA LEU A 102 -13.07 0.06 11.26
C LEU A 102 -12.18 -1.07 11.77
N ALA A 103 -12.70 -1.97 12.61
CA ALA A 103 -11.95 -3.13 13.08
C ALA A 103 -11.56 -4.08 11.94
N VAL A 104 -12.45 -4.28 10.96
CA VAL A 104 -12.15 -5.06 9.74
C VAL A 104 -11.13 -4.32 8.87
N ALA A 105 -11.35 -3.03 8.62
CA ALA A 105 -10.45 -2.21 7.81
C ALA A 105 -9.04 -2.11 8.40
N GLY A 106 -8.89 -2.09 9.72
CA GLY A 106 -7.60 -2.08 10.39
C GLY A 106 -6.73 -3.31 10.10
N ARG A 107 -7.33 -4.41 9.62
CA ARG A 107 -6.61 -5.65 9.24
C ARG A 107 -6.26 -5.71 7.75
N SER A 108 -6.69 -4.75 6.93
CA SER A 108 -6.51 -4.79 5.47
C SER A 108 -5.21 -4.17 4.98
N GLY A 109 -4.45 -3.52 5.86
CA GLY A 109 -3.26 -2.72 5.49
C GLY A 109 -3.60 -1.31 4.97
N TRP A 110 -4.87 -0.90 5.00
CA TRP A 110 -5.31 0.46 4.69
C TRP A 110 -5.33 1.34 5.94
N ARG A 111 -5.14 2.65 5.77
CA ARG A 111 -5.39 3.64 6.81
C ARG A 111 -6.85 4.07 6.73
N ALA A 112 -7.66 3.57 7.64
CA ALA A 112 -9.09 3.88 7.70
C ALA A 112 -9.35 5.17 8.49
N THR A 113 -10.28 6.00 8.01
CA THR A 113 -10.87 7.12 8.74
C THR A 113 -12.37 6.97 8.72
N GLY A 114 -12.99 7.02 9.90
CA GLY A 114 -14.40 6.67 10.09
C GLY A 114 -15.29 7.87 10.36
N ALA A 115 -16.55 7.80 9.92
CA ALA A 115 -17.63 8.70 10.33
C ALA A 115 -18.96 7.93 10.37
N SER A 116 -19.83 8.26 11.31
CA SER A 116 -21.19 7.70 11.36
C SER A 116 -22.23 8.80 11.20
N VAL A 117 -23.38 8.46 10.63
CA VAL A 117 -24.52 9.39 10.59
C VAL A 117 -25.02 9.74 11.99
N GLU A 118 -24.84 8.83 12.96
CA GLU A 118 -25.25 9.00 14.35
C GLU A 118 -24.53 10.16 15.06
N THR A 119 -23.23 10.37 14.78
CA THR A 119 -22.41 11.33 15.54
C THR A 119 -21.70 12.38 14.70
N THR A 120 -21.64 12.20 13.39
CA THR A 120 -20.87 13.08 12.49
C THR A 120 -21.80 13.93 11.65
N ASP A 121 -21.53 15.23 11.59
CA ASP A 121 -22.33 16.14 10.77
C ASP A 121 -22.20 15.81 9.26
N PRO A 122 -23.27 15.97 8.46
CA PRO A 122 -23.24 15.60 7.04
C PRO A 122 -22.17 16.33 6.22
N LEU A 123 -21.77 17.54 6.62
CA LEU A 123 -20.74 18.30 5.92
C LEU A 123 -19.34 17.73 6.19
N ALA A 124 -19.03 17.33 7.42
CA ALA A 124 -17.81 16.61 7.75
C ALA A 124 -17.74 15.26 7.04
N MET A 125 -18.84 14.51 6.97
CA MET A 125 -18.88 13.26 6.18
C MET A 125 -18.64 13.52 4.69
N THR A 126 -19.26 14.56 4.13
CA THR A 126 -19.03 14.95 2.73
C THR A 126 -17.56 15.29 2.47
N ARG A 127 -16.92 16.04 3.39
CA ARG A 127 -15.49 16.38 3.28
C ARG A 127 -14.60 15.14 3.33
N LEU A 128 -14.91 14.18 4.19
CA LEU A 128 -14.20 12.90 4.26
C LEU A 128 -14.30 12.13 2.95
N LEU A 129 -15.51 11.99 2.39
CA LEU A 129 -15.74 11.23 1.15
C LEU A 129 -15.12 11.90 -0.10
N LEU A 130 -15.02 13.23 -0.10
CA LEU A 130 -14.44 14.00 -1.20
C LEU A 130 -12.95 14.32 -1.03
N ASP A 131 -12.31 13.89 0.06
CA ASP A 131 -10.87 14.04 0.27
C ASP A 131 -10.11 13.31 -0.86
N ARG A 132 -9.26 14.06 -1.57
CA ARG A 132 -8.51 13.53 -2.73
C ARG A 132 -7.49 12.47 -2.38
N GLU A 133 -7.07 12.39 -1.12
CA GLU A 133 -6.18 11.33 -0.67
C GLU A 133 -6.91 10.03 -0.33
N VAL A 134 -8.26 10.05 -0.21
CA VAL A 134 -9.06 8.83 -0.01
C VAL A 134 -9.12 8.06 -1.32
N GLU A 135 -8.64 6.82 -1.29
CA GLU A 135 -8.52 5.94 -2.46
C GLU A 135 -9.67 4.94 -2.59
N ALA A 136 -10.52 4.79 -1.56
CA ALA A 136 -11.75 3.99 -1.61
C ALA A 136 -12.72 4.42 -0.49
N ILE A 137 -14.00 4.12 -0.69
CA ILE A 137 -15.06 4.29 0.32
C ILE A 137 -15.60 2.90 0.70
N LEU A 138 -15.76 2.67 2.00
CA LEU A 138 -16.50 1.54 2.57
C LEU A 138 -17.74 2.12 3.27
N ALA A 139 -18.92 1.83 2.74
CA ALA A 139 -20.19 2.23 3.34
C ALA A 139 -20.94 1.01 3.87
N GLY A 140 -21.41 1.04 5.10
CA GLY A 140 -22.13 -0.10 5.67
C GLY A 140 -23.21 0.25 6.69
N ALA A 141 -24.16 -0.67 6.81
CA ALA A 141 -25.21 -0.69 7.83
C ALA A 141 -25.32 -2.13 8.34
N ALA A 142 -25.93 -2.34 9.52
CA ALA A 142 -26.26 -3.68 9.96
C ALA A 142 -27.24 -4.34 8.98
N ASP A 143 -27.23 -5.66 8.94
CA ASP A 143 -28.16 -6.47 8.14
C ASP A 143 -28.82 -7.54 9.02
N PRO A 144 -30.11 -7.37 9.40
CA PRO A 144 -30.98 -6.24 9.06
C PRO A 144 -30.59 -4.93 9.78
N PRO A 145 -31.00 -3.74 9.29
CA PRO A 145 -30.68 -2.47 9.93
C PRO A 145 -31.29 -2.34 11.32
N ALA A 146 -30.47 -1.87 12.27
CA ALA A 146 -30.92 -1.56 13.61
C ALA A 146 -31.92 -0.37 13.60
N PRO A 147 -32.80 -0.22 14.61
CA PRO A 147 -33.76 0.90 14.69
C PRO A 147 -33.14 2.27 14.45
N GLU A 148 -31.97 2.53 15.03
CA GLU A 148 -31.19 3.76 14.89
C GLU A 148 -30.66 3.99 13.47
N GLU A 149 -30.41 2.93 12.70
CA GLU A 149 -29.86 3.03 11.34
C GLU A 149 -30.93 3.23 10.28
N ARG A 150 -32.16 2.74 10.50
CA ARG A 150 -33.24 2.80 9.51
C ARG A 150 -33.56 4.23 9.05
N GLY A 151 -33.54 5.20 9.97
CA GLY A 151 -33.77 6.60 9.64
C GLY A 151 -32.61 7.24 8.87
N ALA A 152 -31.39 6.83 9.19
CA ALA A 152 -30.15 7.36 8.61
C ALA A 152 -29.76 6.73 7.26
N MET A 153 -30.33 5.58 6.91
CA MET A 153 -29.88 4.78 5.77
C MET A 153 -30.09 5.48 4.42
N GLY A 154 -31.22 6.17 4.25
CA GLY A 154 -31.49 6.96 3.04
C GLY A 154 -30.52 8.13 2.88
N GLU A 155 -30.21 8.82 3.96
CA GLU A 155 -29.24 9.93 3.96
C GLU A 155 -27.82 9.43 3.65
N LEU A 156 -27.41 8.32 4.27
CA LEU A 156 -26.12 7.68 4.00
C LEU A 156 -25.99 7.24 2.53
N ALA A 157 -27.04 6.60 1.99
CA ALA A 157 -27.07 6.18 0.59
C ALA A 157 -26.98 7.39 -0.37
N ALA A 158 -27.76 8.45 -0.10
CA ALA A 158 -27.72 9.68 -0.88
C ALA A 158 -26.33 10.35 -0.84
N LEU A 159 -25.69 10.37 0.33
CA LEU A 159 -24.36 10.92 0.50
C LEU A 159 -23.29 10.14 -0.28
N VAL A 160 -23.33 8.81 -0.19
CA VAL A 160 -22.40 7.93 -0.92
C VAL A 160 -22.63 8.02 -2.43
N ALA A 161 -23.89 8.08 -2.89
CA ALA A 161 -24.23 8.30 -4.29
C ALA A 161 -23.71 9.65 -4.80
N ALA A 162 -23.86 10.72 -4.00
CA ALA A 162 -23.34 12.04 -4.36
C ALA A 162 -21.81 12.05 -4.45
N ALA A 163 -21.12 11.34 -3.56
CA ALA A 163 -19.66 11.14 -3.64
C ALA A 163 -19.26 10.37 -4.90
N ALA A 164 -19.98 9.29 -5.24
CA ALA A 164 -19.77 8.52 -6.46
C ALA A 164 -19.94 9.38 -7.73
N GLY A 165 -20.96 10.23 -7.77
CA GLY A 165 -21.18 11.14 -8.89
C GLY A 165 -20.10 12.22 -9.04
N ARG A 166 -19.50 12.67 -7.93
CA ARG A 166 -18.39 13.64 -7.92
C ARG A 166 -17.03 13.01 -8.22
N ARG A 167 -16.86 11.74 -7.87
CA ARG A 167 -15.63 10.96 -8.01
C ARG A 167 -15.93 9.60 -8.67
N PRO A 168 -16.26 9.56 -9.97
CA PRO A 168 -16.65 8.33 -10.63
C PRO A 168 -15.53 7.27 -10.67
N GLU A 169 -14.28 7.68 -10.46
CA GLU A 169 -13.11 6.81 -10.43
C GLU A 169 -12.93 6.07 -9.09
N ILE A 170 -13.60 6.51 -8.02
CA ILE A 170 -13.35 5.95 -6.69
C ILE A 170 -14.04 4.59 -6.52
N PRO A 171 -13.33 3.53 -6.10
CA PRO A 171 -13.96 2.30 -5.68
C PRO A 171 -14.83 2.51 -4.44
N ILE A 172 -16.08 2.04 -4.50
CA ILE A 172 -17.02 2.06 -3.39
C ILE A 172 -17.42 0.62 -3.07
N VAL A 173 -17.26 0.24 -1.81
CA VAL A 173 -17.66 -1.07 -1.27
C VAL A 173 -18.86 -0.85 -0.36
N LEU A 174 -19.92 -1.60 -0.62
CA LEU A 174 -21.14 -1.59 0.17
C LEU A 174 -21.19 -2.86 1.04
N ALA A 175 -21.63 -2.71 2.29
CA ALA A 175 -21.71 -3.81 3.24
C ALA A 175 -23.05 -3.81 4.00
N GLY A 176 -23.55 -5.01 4.28
CA GLY A 176 -24.85 -5.22 4.91
C GLY A 176 -25.98 -4.57 4.08
N ALA A 177 -26.96 -4.00 4.77
CA ALA A 177 -28.14 -3.41 4.12
C ALA A 177 -27.84 -2.23 3.18
N MET A 178 -26.64 -1.62 3.26
CA MET A 178 -26.22 -0.62 2.27
C MET A 178 -26.09 -1.18 0.84
N SER A 179 -25.93 -2.49 0.71
CA SER A 179 -25.85 -3.17 -0.59
C SER A 179 -27.18 -3.11 -1.36
N GLU A 180 -28.30 -3.00 -0.63
CA GLU A 180 -29.65 -2.88 -1.20
C GLU A 180 -30.04 -1.41 -1.42
N GLY A 181 -29.58 -0.50 -0.56
CA GLY A 181 -29.98 0.91 -0.55
C GLY A 181 -29.50 1.77 -1.74
N LEU A 182 -28.53 1.30 -2.53
CA LEU A 182 -28.07 1.98 -3.76
C LEU A 182 -28.65 1.38 -5.05
N ALA A 183 -29.41 0.29 -4.94
CA ALA A 183 -30.07 -0.37 -6.06
C ALA A 183 -31.54 0.08 -6.26
N ALA A 184 -32.05 0.91 -5.34
CA ALA A 184 -33.38 1.51 -5.36
C ALA A 184 -33.33 2.97 -5.83
#